data_AF-A0A9E4ZMP4-F1
#
_entry.id   AF-A0A9E4ZMP4-F1
#
_cell.length_a   1.000
_cell.length_b   1.000
_cell.length_c   1.000
_cell.angle_alpha   90.00
_cell.angle_beta   90.00
_cell.angle_gamma   90.00
#
_symmetry.space_group_name_H-M   'P 1'
#
loop_
_entity.id
_entity.type
_entity.pdbx_description
1 polymer ?
#
loop_
_entity_poly.entity_id
_entity_poly.type
_entity_poly.pdbx_seq_one_letter_code
_entity_poly.pdbx_strand_id
1 'polypeptide(L)' 'MEKSNISGNLLPEDLHMLRFGKRFDEVVYLDDYVCPICHSRIDEFGYCACDAHGD' A
#
# COMPACT_ATOMS: atom_id res chain seq x y z
N MET A 1 -14.38 22.73 8.67
CA MET A 1 -13.37 21.96 9.44
C MET A 1 -14.12 20.82 10.10
N GLU A 2 -14.38 19.76 9.35
CA GLU A 2 -15.18 18.63 9.82
C GLU A 2 -14.31 17.78 10.75
N LYS A 3 -14.75 17.63 12.00
CA LYS A 3 -14.11 16.82 13.03
C LYS A 3 -14.60 15.38 12.85
N SER A 4 -13.74 14.47 12.39
CA SER A 4 -14.11 13.05 12.31
C SER A 4 -13.54 12.28 13.48
N ASN A 5 -14.46 11.78 14.30
CA ASN A 5 -14.30 10.82 15.38
C ASN A 5 -13.45 9.63 14.93
N ILE A 6 -12.33 9.40 15.61
CA ILE A 6 -11.50 8.20 15.44
C ILE A 6 -12.17 7.05 16.18
N SER A 7 -13.27 6.55 15.58
CA SER A 7 -13.79 5.21 15.88
C SER A 7 -12.74 4.22 15.37
N GLY A 8 -12.27 3.32 16.24
CA GLY A 8 -11.14 2.41 16.00
C GLY A 8 -11.38 1.31 14.96
N ASN A 9 -11.84 1.66 13.77
CA ASN A 9 -11.91 0.82 12.57
C ASN A 9 -11.67 1.69 11.33
N LEU A 10 -10.41 2.08 11.11
CA LEU A 10 -10.00 2.60 9.81
C LEU A 10 -10.04 1.42 8.82
N LEU A 11 -10.86 1.52 7.78
CA LEU A 11 -10.86 0.49 6.74
C LEU A 11 -9.49 0.50 6.04
N PRO A 12 -9.02 -0.65 5.50
CA PRO A 12 -7.73 -0.71 4.80
C PRO A 12 -7.58 0.35 3.70
N GLU A 13 -8.68 0.72 3.05
CA GLU A 13 -8.75 1.77 2.03
C GLU A 13 -8.39 3.15 2.60
N ASP A 14 -8.93 3.47 3.78
CA ASP A 14 -8.68 4.76 4.46
C ASP A 14 -7.21 4.88 4.88
N LEU A 15 -6.61 3.77 5.34
CA LEU A 15 -5.19 3.72 5.69
C LEU A 15 -4.29 3.97 4.48
N HIS A 16 -4.59 3.32 3.35
CA HIS A 16 -3.82 3.48 2.13
C HIS A 16 -3.91 4.93 1.61
N MET A 17 -5.12 5.50 1.60
CA MET A 17 -5.34 6.89 1.22
C MET A 17 -4.59 7.87 2.12
N LEU A 18 -4.63 7.67 3.44
CA LEU A 18 -3.91 8.50 4.41
C LEU A 18 -2.38 8.43 4.25
N ARG A 19 -1.84 7.25 3.93
CA ARG A 19 -0.39 7.04 3.83
C ARG A 19 0.18 7.48 2.48
N PHE A 20 -0.52 7.20 1.39
CA PHE A 20 -0.01 7.35 0.03
C PHE A 20 -0.75 8.40 -0.82
N GLY A 21 -1.85 8.97 -0.31
CA GLY A 21 -2.63 9.99 -1.02
C GLY A 21 -3.46 9.46 -2.20
N LYS A 22 -3.60 8.13 -2.33
CA LYS A 22 -4.36 7.45 -3.39
C LYS A 22 -5.03 6.18 -2.86
N ARG A 23 -6.03 5.65 -3.55
CA ARG A 23 -6.68 4.39 -3.16
C ARG A 23 -5.80 3.18 -3.45
N PHE A 24 -6.08 2.06 -2.78
CA PHE A 24 -5.31 0.81 -2.95
C PHE A 24 -5.51 0.18 -4.34
N ASP A 25 -6.66 0.41 -4.98
CA ASP A 25 -6.98 -0.08 -6.32
C ASP A 25 -6.52 0.84 -7.44
N GLU A 26 -6.03 2.04 -7.09
CA GLU A 26 -5.33 2.96 -8.00
C GLU A 26 -3.82 2.71 -8.03
N VAL A 27 -3.33 1.69 -7.30
CA VAL A 27 -1.92 1.28 -7.32
C VAL A 27 -1.60 0.64 -8.67
N VAL A 28 -0.63 1.21 -9.38
CA VAL A 28 -0.10 0.62 -10.61
C VAL A 28 1.04 -0.32 -10.25
N TYR A 29 0.98 -1.55 -10.77
CA TYR A 29 2.05 -2.53 -10.57
C TYR A 29 2.95 -2.63 -11.81
N LEU A 30 4.24 -2.88 -11.59
CA LEU A 30 5.17 -3.22 -12.64
C LEU A 30 4.91 -4.67 -13.09
N ASP A 31 4.53 -4.86 -14.34
CA ASP A 31 4.24 -6.20 -14.88
C ASP A 31 5.51 -7.02 -15.16
N ASP A 32 6.61 -6.36 -15.50
CA ASP A 32 7.87 -7.02 -15.88
C ASP A 32 8.82 -7.27 -14.70
N TYR A 33 8.45 -6.81 -13.49
CA TYR A 33 9.32 -6.88 -12.32
C TYR A 33 8.55 -7.31 -11.07
N VAL A 34 8.89 -8.51 -10.58
CA VAL A 34 8.35 -9.08 -9.33
C VAL A 34 9.42 -9.09 -8.24
N CYS A 35 8.99 -9.04 -6.98
CA CYS A 35 9.90 -9.13 -5.84
C CYS A 35 10.70 -10.44 -5.89
N PRO A 36 12.04 -10.41 -5.83
CA PRO A 36 12.85 -11.63 -5.88
C PRO A 36 12.74 -12.50 -4.61
N ILE A 37 12.12 -11.99 -3.54
CA ILE A 37 11.98 -12.68 -2.25
C ILE A 37 10.66 -13.47 -2.20
N CYS A 38 9.54 -12.80 -2.47
CA CYS A 38 8.21 -13.39 -2.35
C CYS A 38 7.50 -13.59 -3.70
N HIS A 39 8.13 -13.18 -4.81
CA HIS A 39 7.57 -13.20 -6.16
C HIS A 39 6.24 -12.44 -6.33
N SER A 40 5.90 -11.55 -5.40
CA SER A 40 4.76 -10.65 -5.51
C SER A 40 5.05 -9.48 -6.44
N ARG A 41 3.98 -8.83 -6.92
CA ARG A 41 4.05 -7.64 -7.78
C ARG A 41 4.69 -6.47 -7.03
N ILE A 42 5.47 -5.67 -7.76
CA ILE A 42 6.09 -4.44 -7.28
C ILE A 42 5.23 -3.25 -7.72
N ASP A 43 5.01 -2.28 -6.85
CA ASP A 43 4.25 -1.06 -7.17
C ASP A 43 5.05 -0.08 -8.04
N GLU A 44 4.41 1.00 -8.50
CA GLU A 44 5.02 1.98 -9.39
C GLU A 44 6.16 2.79 -8.75
N PHE A 45 6.34 2.67 -7.44
CA PHE A 45 7.44 3.28 -6.70
C PHE A 45 8.58 2.30 -6.45
N GLY A 46 8.46 1.05 -6.92
CA GLY A 46 9.48 0.02 -6.73
C GLY A 46 9.36 -0.73 -5.41
N TYR A 47 8.26 -0.56 -4.66
CA TYR A 47 8.07 -1.22 -3.35
C TYR A 47 7.29 -2.52 -3.45
N CYS A 48 7.64 -3.47 -2.56
CA CYS A 48 6.91 -4.71 -2.33
C CYS A 48 6.15 -4.62 -1.00
N ALA A 49 4.87 -4.99 -0.99
CA ALA A 49 4.07 -5.07 0.24
C ALA A 49 4.45 -6.24 1.16
N CYS A 50 5.36 -7.11 0.73
CA CYS A 50 5.89 -8.20 1.54
C CYS A 50 6.74 -7.75 2.73
N ASP A 51 6.97 -6.43 2.85
CA ASP A 51 7.67 -5.78 3.96
C ASP A 51 8.92 -6.56 4.33
N ALA A 52 9.71 -6.92 3.32
CA ALA A 52 10.81 -7.86 3.45
C ALA A 52 11.74 -7.38 4.56
N HIS A 53 11.50 -7.92 5.75
CA HIS A 53 12.32 -7.77 6.94
C HIS A 53 13.64 -8.39 6.53
N GLY A 54 14.58 -7.54 6.12
CA GLY A 54 15.98 -7.84 6.35
C GLY A 54 16.14 -7.89 7.86
N ASP A 55 16.34 -9.08 8.39
CA ASP A 55 17.05 -9.29 9.64
C ASP A 55 18.46 -8.67 9.58
#